data_AF-A0A9P9SJ92-F1
#
_entry.id   AF-A0A9P9SJ92-F1
#
_cell.length_a   1.000
_cell.length_b   1.000
_cell.length_c   1.000
_cell.angle_alpha   90.00
_cell.angle_beta   90.00
_cell.angle_gamma   90.00
#
_symmetry.space_group_name_H-M   'P 1'
#
loop_
_entity.id
_entity.type
_entity.pdbx_description
1 polymer ?
#
loop_
_entity_poly.entity_id
_entity_poly.type
_entity_poly.pdbx_seq_one_letter_code
_entity_poly.pdbx_strand_id
1 'polypeptide(L)'
;MRIRKDTTNLLAFLECFSFEGSYFVVFEHEIIKGGEKLAVTLNHYALIQNDIPEPQLAIILGQILDGLKDLASVGLEHTALTCKNILISTNGSIKIAGQERCRKLESKRGSVRDIRGIGYVAMELMQKDAQYDGPIKVRDVSRWPLDSKAVDFLLLTATAYSLEELEKHPLFSYEKREADMNSIRTNVYITEVSVHRGHIISRPT
;
A
#
# COMPACT_ATOMS: atom_id res chain seq x y z
N MET A 1 -18.24 -14.20 -15.83
CA MET A 1 -18.74 -13.52 -14.62
C MET A 1 -17.82 -12.34 -14.33
N ARG A 2 -18.17 -11.13 -14.80
CA ARG A 2 -17.40 -9.89 -14.58
C ARG A 2 -18.12 -9.12 -13.47
N ILE A 3 -17.60 -9.20 -12.25
CA ILE A 3 -17.98 -8.27 -11.19
C ILE A 3 -16.80 -7.31 -11.08
N ARG A 4 -16.84 -6.18 -11.82
CA ARG A 4 -15.98 -5.04 -11.49
C ARG A 4 -16.79 -4.11 -10.62
N LYS A 5 -16.50 -4.14 -9.32
CA LYS A 5 -16.69 -2.95 -8.48
C LYS A 5 -15.63 -1.95 -8.96
N ASP A 6 -16.07 -0.83 -9.52
CA ASP A 6 -15.22 0.29 -9.99
C ASP A 6 -14.54 1.07 -8.85
N THR A 7 -14.50 0.52 -7.62
CA THR A 7 -14.08 1.21 -6.39
C THR A 7 -13.21 0.35 -5.48
N THR A 8 -12.63 -0.75 -5.99
CA THR A 8 -11.76 -1.59 -5.15
C THR A 8 -10.35 -1.03 -5.15
N ASN A 9 -9.65 -1.17 -4.02
CA ASN A 9 -8.20 -0.93 -3.93
C ASN A 9 -7.40 -2.14 -4.42
N LEU A 10 -7.96 -2.92 -5.35
CA LEU A 10 -7.32 -4.06 -6.00
C LEU A 10 -7.08 -3.72 -7.47
N LEU A 11 -5.92 -4.11 -7.98
CA LEU A 11 -5.58 -3.95 -9.39
C LEU A 11 -6.55 -4.77 -10.25
N ALA A 12 -7.16 -4.16 -11.25
CA ALA A 12 -8.13 -4.85 -12.10
C ALA A 12 -7.44 -5.80 -13.09
N PHE A 13 -7.79 -7.08 -13.00
CA PHE A 13 -7.51 -8.06 -14.06
C PHE A 13 -8.38 -7.76 -15.29
N LEU A 14 -7.76 -7.62 -16.47
CA LEU A 14 -8.44 -7.38 -17.74
C LEU A 14 -8.68 -8.69 -18.50
N GLU A 15 -7.63 -9.47 -18.69
CA GLU A 15 -7.60 -10.65 -19.57
C GLU A 15 -6.43 -11.59 -19.24
N CYS A 16 -6.55 -12.86 -19.62
CA CYS A 16 -5.46 -13.83 -19.64
C CYS A 16 -5.53 -14.61 -20.95
N PHE A 17 -4.38 -14.80 -21.60
CA PHE A 17 -4.27 -15.58 -22.84
C PHE A 17 -2.95 -16.35 -22.87
N SER A 18 -2.89 -17.41 -23.67
CA SER A 18 -1.66 -18.16 -23.91
C SER A 18 -1.14 -17.89 -25.32
N PHE A 19 0.15 -17.65 -25.46
CA PHE A 19 0.82 -17.48 -26.75
C PHE A 19 2.20 -18.13 -26.69
N GLU A 20 2.54 -18.97 -27.68
CA GLU A 20 3.82 -19.68 -27.78
C GLU A 20 4.26 -20.40 -26.48
N GLY A 21 3.32 -21.11 -25.83
CA GLY A 21 3.60 -21.87 -24.60
C GLY A 21 3.75 -21.01 -23.34
N SER A 22 3.57 -19.70 -23.44
CA SER A 22 3.59 -18.76 -22.31
C SER A 22 2.18 -18.28 -21.96
N TYR A 23 1.95 -17.98 -20.68
CA TYR A 23 0.73 -17.34 -20.21
C TYR A 23 0.97 -15.85 -19.98
N PHE A 24 0.08 -15.03 -20.52
CA PHE A 24 0.09 -13.58 -20.39
C PHE A 24 -1.12 -13.16 -19.59
N VAL A 25 -0.90 -12.29 -18.60
CA VAL A 25 -1.96 -11.70 -17.80
C VAL A 25 -1.92 -10.19 -18.01
N VAL A 26 -3.06 -9.63 -18.38
CA VAL A 26 -3.22 -8.21 -18.66
C VAL A 26 -3.96 -7.57 -17.50
N PHE A 27 -3.35 -6.53 -16.92
CA PHE A 27 -3.92 -5.74 -15.84
C PHE A 27 -4.20 -4.30 -16.31
N GLU A 28 -5.05 -3.59 -15.57
CA GLU A 28 -5.20 -2.15 -15.79
C GLU A 28 -3.87 -1.43 -15.57
N HIS A 29 -3.59 -0.46 -16.43
CA HIS A 29 -2.46 0.47 -16.28
C HIS A 29 -2.95 1.91 -16.08
N GLU A 30 -4.18 2.18 -16.51
CA GLU A 30 -4.87 3.46 -16.35
C GLU A 30 -6.23 3.21 -15.71
N ILE A 31 -6.57 4.04 -14.72
CA ILE A 31 -7.90 4.08 -14.12
C ILE A 31 -8.75 4.97 -15.03
N ILE A 32 -9.47 4.31 -15.95
CA ILE A 32 -10.19 4.91 -17.08
C ILE A 32 -11.15 6.04 -16.63
N LYS A 33 -11.76 5.90 -15.44
CA LYS A 33 -12.53 6.98 -14.81
C LYS A 33 -11.57 7.92 -14.06
N GLY A 34 -11.12 8.96 -14.73
CA GLY A 34 -10.32 10.04 -14.13
C GLY A 34 -9.01 10.37 -14.86
N GLY A 35 -8.63 9.58 -15.88
CA GLY A 35 -7.38 9.77 -16.60
C GLY A 35 -6.15 9.51 -15.72
N GLU A 36 -6.31 8.72 -14.66
CA GLU A 36 -5.22 8.43 -13.73
C GLU A 36 -4.35 7.31 -14.28
N LYS A 37 -3.04 7.50 -14.24
CA LYS A 37 -2.07 6.45 -14.56
C LYS A 37 -1.59 5.81 -13.26
N LEU A 38 -1.44 4.50 -13.24
CA LEU A 38 -0.72 3.78 -12.18
C LEU A 38 0.77 4.04 -12.37
N ALA A 39 1.26 5.11 -11.75
CA ALA A 39 2.55 5.70 -12.08
C ALA A 39 3.73 4.88 -11.54
N VAL A 40 3.68 4.50 -10.26
CA VAL A 40 4.79 3.88 -9.53
C VAL A 40 4.28 2.96 -8.41
N THR A 41 5.16 2.13 -7.86
CA THR A 41 4.91 1.37 -6.63
C THR A 41 5.15 2.23 -5.39
N LEU A 42 4.57 1.84 -4.26
CA LEU A 42 4.88 2.47 -2.96
C LEU A 42 6.34 2.30 -2.57
N ASN A 43 7.04 1.29 -3.10
CA ASN A 43 8.47 1.13 -2.83
C ASN A 43 9.28 2.29 -3.45
N HIS A 44 8.94 2.74 -4.66
CA HIS A 44 9.53 3.95 -5.22
C HIS A 44 9.11 5.19 -4.43
N TYR A 45 7.83 5.27 -4.05
CA TYR A 45 7.28 6.41 -3.31
C TYR A 45 7.94 6.58 -1.93
N ALA A 46 8.23 5.49 -1.23
CA ALA A 46 8.88 5.51 0.08
C ALA A 46 10.29 6.11 0.03
N LEU A 47 10.95 6.09 -1.12
CA LEU A 47 12.33 6.54 -1.29
C LEU A 47 12.46 8.05 -1.60
N ILE A 48 11.36 8.78 -1.73
CA ILE A 48 11.43 10.24 -1.97
C ILE A 48 12.09 10.97 -0.80
N GLN A 49 12.76 12.08 -1.11
CA GLN A 49 13.40 12.91 -0.08
C GLN A 49 12.39 13.54 0.88
N ASN A 50 11.17 13.85 0.42
CA ASN A 50 10.13 14.41 1.26
C ASN A 50 9.65 13.39 2.31
N ASP A 51 9.40 13.85 3.52
CA ASP A 51 8.80 13.01 4.55
C ASP A 51 7.30 12.86 4.34
N ILE A 52 6.79 11.69 4.68
CA ILE A 52 5.36 11.39 4.68
C ILE A 52 4.83 11.70 6.10
N PRO A 53 3.99 12.73 6.28
CA PRO A 53 3.38 13.04 7.58
C PRO A 53 2.22 12.08 7.91
N GLU A 54 1.85 12.00 9.19
CA GLU A 54 0.80 11.09 9.67
C GLU A 54 -0.53 11.14 8.89
N PRO A 55 -1.10 12.31 8.55
CA PRO A 55 -2.34 12.34 7.78
C PRO A 55 -2.22 11.69 6.40
N GLN A 56 -1.09 11.88 5.71
CA GLN A 56 -0.84 11.25 4.41
C GLN A 56 -0.63 9.75 4.55
N LEU A 57 0.11 9.33 5.59
CA LEU A 57 0.29 7.92 5.92
C LEU A 57 -1.08 7.25 6.19
N ALA A 58 -1.96 7.90 6.96
CA ALA A 58 -3.31 7.41 7.24
C ALA A 58 -4.15 7.26 5.96
N ILE A 59 -4.08 8.22 5.02
CA ILE A 59 -4.76 8.15 3.72
C ILE A 59 -4.28 6.95 2.89
N ILE A 60 -2.96 6.71 2.86
CA ILE A 60 -2.37 5.60 2.09
C ILE A 60 -2.73 4.26 2.73
N LEU A 61 -2.50 4.11 4.04
CA LEU A 61 -2.76 2.87 4.77
C LEU A 61 -4.26 2.55 4.83
N GLY A 62 -5.13 3.55 4.92
CA GLY A 62 -6.58 3.36 4.91
C GLY A 62 -7.05 2.71 3.61
N GLN A 63 -6.58 3.21 2.45
CA GLN A 63 -6.89 2.60 1.15
C GLN A 63 -6.33 1.18 1.01
N ILE A 64 -5.15 0.89 1.58
CA ILE A 64 -4.61 -0.49 1.60
C ILE A 64 -5.52 -1.39 2.44
N LEU A 65 -5.92 -0.93 3.63
CA LEU A 65 -6.80 -1.67 4.53
C LEU A 65 -8.16 -1.97 3.88
N ASP A 66 -8.74 -1.01 3.16
CA ASP A 66 -9.97 -1.20 2.39
C ASP A 66 -9.81 -2.33 1.36
N GLY A 67 -8.69 -2.36 0.63
CA GLY A 67 -8.38 -3.43 -0.32
C GLY A 67 -8.20 -4.81 0.33
N LEU A 68 -7.57 -4.87 1.50
CA LEU A 68 -7.43 -6.11 2.26
C LEU A 68 -8.78 -6.61 2.78
N LYS A 69 -9.66 -5.71 3.23
CA LYS A 69 -11.03 -6.05 3.64
C LYS A 69 -11.86 -6.55 2.46
N ASP A 70 -11.72 -5.93 1.29
CA ASP A 70 -12.36 -6.40 0.05
C ASP A 70 -11.93 -7.85 -0.27
N LEU A 71 -10.64 -8.17 -0.18
CA LEU A 71 -10.14 -9.55 -0.34
C LEU A 71 -10.73 -10.50 0.70
N ALA A 72 -10.68 -10.12 1.98
CA ALA A 72 -11.20 -10.94 3.07
C ALA A 72 -12.70 -11.21 2.92
N SER A 73 -13.47 -10.23 2.41
CA SER A 73 -14.92 -10.36 2.18
C SER A 73 -15.29 -11.44 1.16
N VAL A 74 -14.38 -11.76 0.23
CA VAL A 74 -14.52 -12.84 -0.74
C VAL A 74 -13.77 -14.11 -0.33
N GLY A 75 -13.30 -14.17 0.92
CA GLY A 75 -12.61 -15.33 1.48
C GLY A 75 -11.17 -15.51 0.99
N LEU A 76 -10.48 -14.42 0.63
CA LEU A 76 -9.10 -14.42 0.18
C LEU A 76 -8.19 -13.60 1.12
N GLU A 77 -6.91 -13.96 1.16
CA GLU A 77 -5.81 -13.16 1.73
C GLU A 77 -4.70 -13.00 0.69
N HIS A 78 -3.96 -11.89 0.72
CA HIS A 78 -2.88 -11.62 -0.23
C HIS A 78 -1.59 -12.39 0.12
N THR A 79 -1.31 -12.60 1.40
CA THR A 79 -0.22 -13.40 2.00
C THR A 79 1.21 -12.88 1.85
N ALA A 80 1.45 -11.94 0.94
CA ALA A 80 2.79 -11.43 0.63
C ALA A 80 2.79 -9.92 0.34
N LEU A 81 1.97 -9.16 1.07
CA LEU A 81 1.83 -7.71 0.87
C LEU A 81 3.15 -6.97 1.19
N THR A 82 3.61 -6.11 0.28
CA THR A 82 4.81 -5.27 0.42
C THR A 82 4.65 -3.99 -0.38
N CYS A 83 5.46 -2.97 -0.13
CA CYS A 83 5.42 -1.74 -0.94
C CYS A 83 5.67 -1.98 -2.45
N LYS A 84 6.29 -3.11 -2.83
CA LYS A 84 6.56 -3.48 -4.24
C LYS A 84 5.33 -3.97 -5.01
N ASN A 85 4.31 -4.47 -4.32
CA ASN A 85 3.06 -4.93 -4.93
C ASN A 85 1.89 -3.99 -4.67
N ILE A 86 2.16 -2.75 -4.25
CA ILE A 86 1.15 -1.71 -4.09
C ILE A 86 1.50 -0.58 -5.04
N LEU A 87 0.58 -0.26 -5.94
CA LEU A 87 0.70 0.83 -6.91
C LEU A 87 -0.02 2.06 -6.37
N ILE A 88 0.51 3.24 -6.69
CA ILE A 88 -0.12 4.53 -6.42
C ILE A 88 -0.32 5.29 -7.74
N SER A 89 -1.55 5.77 -7.96
CA SER A 89 -1.91 6.54 -9.15
C SER A 89 -1.43 7.98 -9.05
N THR A 90 -1.43 8.70 -10.19
CA THR A 90 -1.16 10.14 -10.25
C THR A 90 -2.08 10.99 -9.37
N ASN A 91 -3.26 10.48 -8.98
CA ASN A 91 -4.19 11.15 -8.07
C ASN A 91 -4.06 10.69 -6.60
N GLY A 92 -3.13 9.76 -6.30
CA GLY A 92 -2.94 9.20 -4.96
C GLY A 92 -3.83 8.00 -4.64
N SER A 93 -4.46 7.40 -5.66
CA SER A 93 -5.30 6.20 -5.50
C SER A 93 -4.44 4.96 -5.37
N ILE A 94 -4.74 4.09 -4.40
CA ILE A 94 -3.96 2.86 -4.14
C ILE A 94 -4.58 1.64 -4.83
N LYS A 95 -3.74 0.81 -5.44
CA LYS A 95 -4.09 -0.51 -5.99
C LYS A 95 -3.12 -1.59 -5.52
N ILE A 96 -3.65 -2.61 -4.86
CA ILE A 96 -2.91 -3.83 -4.49
C ILE A 96 -2.85 -4.74 -5.74
N ALA A 97 -1.64 -4.99 -6.21
CA ALA A 97 -1.30 -5.94 -7.26
C ALA A 97 -0.89 -7.29 -6.64
N GLY A 98 -0.33 -8.21 -7.44
CA GLY A 98 0.20 -9.46 -6.93
C GLY A 98 -0.86 -10.53 -6.66
N GLN A 99 -1.97 -10.50 -7.39
CA GLN A 99 -3.12 -11.41 -7.20
C GLN A 99 -2.77 -12.89 -7.35
N GLU A 100 -1.67 -13.21 -8.04
CA GLU A 100 -1.10 -14.56 -8.10
C GLU A 100 -0.59 -15.10 -6.75
N ARG A 101 -0.41 -14.21 -5.77
CA ARG A 101 0.00 -14.54 -4.40
C ARG A 101 -1.18 -14.77 -3.47
N CYS A 102 -2.38 -14.36 -3.89
CA CYS A 102 -3.58 -14.53 -3.08
C CYS A 102 -3.88 -16.01 -2.83
N ARG A 103 -4.37 -16.31 -1.63
CA ARG A 103 -4.77 -17.64 -1.21
C ARG A 103 -6.12 -17.60 -0.54
N LYS A 104 -6.76 -18.77 -0.44
CA LYS A 104 -7.99 -18.91 0.34
C LYS A 104 -7.70 -18.58 1.80
N LEU A 105 -8.52 -17.72 2.38
CA LEU A 105 -8.47 -17.42 3.80
C LEU A 105 -8.98 -18.63 4.58
N GLU A 106 -8.06 -19.39 5.18
CA GLU A 106 -8.38 -20.64 5.89
C GLU A 106 -8.91 -20.41 7.31
N SER A 107 -8.64 -19.23 7.88
CA SER A 107 -8.84 -18.96 9.30
C SER A 107 -10.11 -18.13 9.55
N LYS A 108 -10.85 -18.47 10.61
CA LYS A 108 -11.88 -17.59 11.19
C LYS A 108 -11.29 -16.35 11.90
N ARG A 109 -9.97 -16.32 12.11
CA ARG A 109 -9.23 -15.31 12.88
C ARG A 109 -8.58 -14.26 11.96
N GLY A 110 -9.23 -13.91 10.85
CA GLY A 110 -8.73 -12.89 9.91
C GLY A 110 -7.43 -13.26 9.18
N SER A 111 -6.96 -12.34 8.33
CA SER A 111 -5.72 -12.48 7.56
C SER A 111 -4.51 -11.98 8.36
N VAL A 112 -3.99 -12.81 9.26
CA VAL A 112 -2.82 -12.45 10.09
C VAL A 112 -1.62 -12.05 9.23
N ARG A 113 -1.42 -12.72 8.08
CA ARG A 113 -0.30 -12.39 7.18
C ARG A 113 -0.45 -11.00 6.57
N ASP A 114 -1.66 -10.63 6.15
CA ASP A 114 -1.89 -9.30 5.58
C ASP A 114 -1.86 -8.21 6.66
N ILE A 115 -2.32 -8.50 7.88
CA ILE A 115 -2.18 -7.61 9.05
C ILE A 115 -0.70 -7.32 9.32
N ARG A 116 0.16 -8.34 9.32
CA ARG A 116 1.61 -8.12 9.46
C ARG A 116 2.19 -7.40 8.23
N GLY A 117 1.70 -7.73 7.03
CA GLY A 117 2.09 -7.10 5.77
C GLY A 117 1.83 -5.60 5.74
N ILE A 118 0.65 -5.13 6.18
CA ILE A 118 0.37 -3.68 6.23
C ILE A 118 1.23 -2.97 7.30
N GLY A 119 1.59 -3.65 8.39
CA GLY A 119 2.57 -3.16 9.36
C GLY A 119 3.95 -2.93 8.74
N TYR A 120 4.41 -3.90 7.95
CA TYR A 120 5.66 -3.78 7.20
C TYR A 120 5.63 -2.66 6.15
N VAL A 121 4.50 -2.47 5.46
CA VAL A 121 4.30 -1.33 4.54
C VAL A 121 4.36 0.00 5.29
N ALA A 122 3.67 0.12 6.43
CA ALA A 122 3.72 1.31 7.26
C ALA A 122 5.16 1.61 7.72
N MET A 123 5.88 0.58 8.17
CA MET A 123 7.28 0.68 8.58
C MET A 123 8.18 1.21 7.45
N GLU A 124 8.04 0.68 6.24
CA GLU A 124 8.82 1.12 5.07
C GLU A 124 8.52 2.57 4.69
N LEU A 125 7.25 2.99 4.70
CA LEU A 125 6.86 4.39 4.44
C LEU A 125 7.37 5.35 5.54
N MET A 126 7.35 4.91 6.79
CA MET A 126 7.86 5.68 7.93
C MET A 126 9.38 5.84 7.87
N GLN A 127 10.12 4.79 7.48
CA GLN A 127 11.58 4.73 7.59
C GLN A 127 12.32 4.93 6.27
N LYS A 128 11.59 4.96 5.15
CA LYS A 128 12.13 5.04 3.78
C LYS A 128 13.09 3.89 3.45
N ASP A 129 12.87 2.71 4.02
CA ASP A 129 13.75 1.55 3.88
C ASP A 129 12.92 0.25 3.80
N ALA A 130 13.28 -0.60 2.84
CA ALA A 130 12.61 -1.86 2.53
C ALA A 130 13.23 -3.06 3.28
N GLN A 131 14.11 -2.83 4.26
CA GLN A 131 14.69 -3.90 5.06
C GLN A 131 13.63 -4.52 5.99
N TYR A 132 13.05 -5.62 5.50
CA TYR A 132 12.14 -6.51 6.22
C TYR A 132 12.91 -7.54 7.06
N ASP A 133 13.95 -7.11 7.78
CA ASP A 133 14.79 -7.99 8.60
C ASP A 133 14.47 -7.85 10.10
N GLY A 134 13.53 -8.69 10.54
CA GLY A 134 13.23 -8.87 11.96
C GLY A 134 12.00 -8.12 12.45
N PRO A 135 11.92 -7.83 13.77
CA PRO A 135 10.69 -7.35 14.39
C PRO A 135 10.34 -5.94 13.92
N ILE A 136 9.04 -5.70 13.84
CA ILE A 136 8.46 -4.36 13.64
C ILE A 136 9.01 -3.43 14.72
N LYS A 137 9.70 -2.37 14.31
CA LYS A 137 10.34 -1.38 15.19
C LYS A 137 10.39 -0.02 14.54
N VAL A 138 10.41 1.04 15.32
CA VAL A 138 10.66 2.42 14.86
C VAL A 138 12.14 2.75 15.06
N ARG A 139 12.81 3.24 14.02
CA ARG A 139 14.25 3.57 14.08
C ARG A 139 14.52 5.04 14.38
N ASP A 140 13.69 5.94 13.84
CA ASP A 140 13.83 7.39 14.02
C ASP A 140 12.70 7.92 14.89
N VAL A 141 12.95 7.93 16.21
CA VAL A 141 11.99 8.42 17.21
C VAL A 141 11.86 9.94 17.23
N SER A 142 12.79 10.67 16.59
CA SER A 142 12.68 12.12 16.45
C SER A 142 11.62 12.48 15.41
N ARG A 143 11.54 11.70 14.33
CA ARG A 143 10.54 11.83 13.29
C ARG A 143 9.21 11.17 13.65
N TRP A 144 9.26 10.02 14.32
CA TRP A 144 8.10 9.25 14.74
C TRP A 144 8.09 9.09 16.26
N PRO A 145 7.54 10.09 16.99
CA PRO A 145 7.42 10.02 18.45
C PRO A 145 6.71 8.75 18.90
N LEU A 146 7.13 8.19 20.05
CA LEU A 146 6.60 6.90 20.53
C LEU A 146 5.11 6.96 20.91
N ASP A 147 4.59 8.15 21.20
CA ASP A 147 3.19 8.44 21.48
C ASP A 147 2.39 8.85 20.23
N SER A 148 3.00 8.80 19.05
CA SER A 148 2.33 9.13 17.80
C SER A 148 1.37 8.01 17.37
N LYS A 149 0.29 8.39 16.67
CA LYS A 149 -0.71 7.43 16.18
C LYS A 149 -0.12 6.46 15.16
N ALA A 150 0.87 6.88 14.37
CA ALA A 150 1.54 5.99 13.44
C ALA A 150 2.35 4.90 14.15
N VAL A 151 3.04 5.25 15.24
CA VAL A 151 3.79 4.26 16.04
C VAL A 151 2.83 3.29 16.73
N ASP A 152 1.75 3.80 17.34
CA ASP A 152 0.71 2.96 17.96
C ASP A 152 0.07 2.00 16.95
N PHE A 153 -0.28 2.49 15.74
CA PHE A 153 -0.79 1.66 14.66
C PHE A 153 0.19 0.55 14.29
N LEU A 154 1.46 0.91 14.12
CA LEU A 154 2.51 -0.03 13.76
C LEU A 154 2.65 -1.13 14.81
N LEU A 155 2.59 -0.80 16.09
CA LEU A 155 2.60 -1.79 17.19
C LEU A 155 1.33 -2.66 17.17
N LEU A 156 0.15 -2.07 16.95
CA LEU A 156 -1.11 -2.82 16.84
C LEU A 156 -1.04 -3.86 15.71
N THR A 157 -0.41 -3.55 14.58
CA THR A 157 -0.25 -4.55 13.50
C THR A 157 0.55 -5.77 13.93
N ALA A 158 1.37 -5.70 14.98
CA ALA A 158 2.13 -6.84 15.51
C ALA A 158 1.31 -7.75 16.44
N THR A 159 0.20 -7.25 17.00
CA THR A 159 -0.64 -7.95 17.99
C THR A 159 -2.05 -8.24 17.52
N ALA A 160 -2.57 -7.48 16.55
CA ALA A 160 -3.94 -7.61 16.07
C ALA A 160 -4.21 -8.96 15.42
N TYR A 161 -5.47 -9.41 15.55
CA TYR A 161 -5.98 -10.67 15.00
C TYR A 161 -7.07 -10.47 13.94
N SER A 162 -7.45 -9.23 13.63
CA SER A 162 -8.48 -8.94 12.64
C SER A 162 -8.23 -7.61 11.93
N LEU A 163 -8.77 -7.44 10.72
CA LEU A 163 -8.64 -6.18 9.97
C LEU A 163 -9.56 -5.11 10.59
N GLU A 164 -10.64 -5.53 11.24
CA GLU A 164 -11.59 -4.67 11.96
C GLU A 164 -10.96 -4.01 13.20
N GLU A 165 -10.02 -4.68 13.87
CA GLU A 165 -9.20 -4.06 14.93
C GLU A 165 -8.35 -2.92 14.38
N LEU A 166 -7.71 -3.12 13.22
CA LEU A 166 -6.91 -2.08 12.56
C LEU A 166 -7.80 -0.91 12.14
N GLU A 167 -8.96 -1.16 11.56
CA GLU A 167 -9.87 -0.13 11.05
C GLU A 167 -10.31 0.85 12.14
N LYS A 168 -10.51 0.37 13.37
CA LYS A 168 -10.92 1.19 14.51
C LYS A 168 -9.79 2.04 15.09
N HIS A 169 -8.57 1.92 14.57
CA HIS A 169 -7.40 2.58 15.12
C HIS A 169 -7.49 4.12 14.95
N PRO A 170 -7.12 4.93 15.96
CA PRO A 170 -7.19 6.41 15.90
C PRO A 170 -6.38 7.07 14.79
N LEU A 171 -5.42 6.36 14.18
CA LEU A 171 -4.71 6.81 12.97
C LEU A 171 -5.69 7.13 11.84
N PHE A 172 -6.76 6.35 11.68
CA PHE A 172 -7.76 6.57 10.64
C PHE A 172 -8.81 7.62 11.00
N SER A 173 -8.65 8.32 12.14
CA SER A 173 -9.49 9.45 12.53
C SER A 173 -9.04 10.78 11.90
N TYR A 174 -7.92 10.80 11.16
CA TYR A 174 -7.47 12.01 10.47
C TYR A 174 -8.46 12.41 9.37
N GLU A 175 -8.88 13.67 9.38
CA GLU A 175 -9.72 14.20 8.31
C GLU A 175 -8.91 14.27 7.00
N LYS A 176 -9.49 13.75 5.92
CA LYS A 176 -8.87 13.81 4.59
C LYS A 176 -8.95 15.25 4.06
N ARG A 177 -7.86 15.99 4.18
CA ARG A 177 -7.76 17.37 3.65
C ARG A 177 -7.26 17.36 2.21
N GLU A 178 -7.77 18.30 1.41
CA GLU A 178 -7.32 18.45 0.02
C GLU A 178 -5.83 18.80 -0.09
N ALA A 179 -5.29 19.53 0.90
CA ALA A 179 -3.86 19.83 0.97
C ALA A 179 -2.98 18.56 1.08
N ASP A 180 -3.41 17.58 1.89
CA ASP A 180 -2.69 16.31 2.04
C ASP A 180 -2.75 15.51 0.74
N MET A 181 -3.90 15.49 0.07
CA MET A 181 -4.05 14.86 -1.25
C MET A 181 -3.18 15.54 -2.32
N ASN A 182 -3.15 16.86 -2.38
CA ASN A 182 -2.29 17.60 -3.31
C ASN A 182 -0.82 17.29 -3.08
N SER A 183 -0.38 17.23 -1.83
CA SER A 183 0.99 16.84 -1.48
C SER A 183 1.31 15.41 -1.92
N ILE A 184 0.37 14.46 -1.74
CA ILE A 184 0.52 13.09 -2.26
C ILE A 184 0.71 13.10 -3.78
N ARG A 185 -0.14 13.83 -4.53
CA ARG A 185 -0.05 13.94 -5.99
C ARG A 185 1.30 14.51 -6.44
N THR A 186 1.77 15.58 -5.80
CA THR A 186 3.09 16.16 -6.07
C THR A 186 4.22 15.15 -5.81
N ASN A 187 4.16 14.42 -4.70
CA ASN A 187 5.14 13.38 -4.38
C ASN A 187 5.13 12.24 -5.39
N VAL A 188 3.95 11.80 -5.87
CA VAL A 188 3.85 10.78 -6.94
C VAL A 188 4.50 11.28 -8.23
N TYR A 189 4.22 12.53 -8.64
CA TYR A 189 4.84 13.12 -9.83
C TYR A 189 6.37 13.15 -9.75
N ILE A 190 6.92 13.59 -8.61
CA ILE A 190 8.38 13.59 -8.37
C ILE A 190 8.95 12.17 -8.44
N THR A 191 8.23 11.20 -7.86
CA THR A 191 8.64 9.78 -7.89
C THR A 191 8.69 9.25 -9.31
N GLU A 192 7.64 9.49 -10.11
CA GLU A 192 7.56 9.03 -11.50
C GLU A 192 8.70 9.58 -12.35
N VAL A 193 8.97 10.88 -12.24
CA VAL A 193 10.09 11.53 -12.95
C VAL A 193 11.43 10.93 -12.53
N SER A 194 11.62 10.65 -11.23
CA SER A 194 12.87 10.09 -10.70
C SER A 194 13.12 8.67 -11.22
N VAL A 195 12.08 7.82 -11.21
CA VAL A 195 12.14 6.45 -11.75
C VAL A 195 12.42 6.46 -13.25
N HIS A 196 11.74 7.32 -14.02
CA HIS A 196 11.91 7.38 -15.47
C HIS A 196 13.30 7.88 -15.89
N ARG A 197 13.91 8.79 -15.13
CA ARG A 197 15.25 9.33 -15.41
C ARG A 197 16.40 8.41 -14.96
N GLY A 198 16.10 7.19 -14.52
CA GLY A 198 17.12 6.23 -14.08
C GLY A 198 17.95 6.69 -12.89
N HIS A 199 17.46 7.66 -12.10
CA HIS A 199 18.15 8.06 -10.89
C HIS A 199 18.04 6.92 -9.88
N ILE A 200 19.16 6.24 -9.67
CA ILE A 200 19.39 5.50 -8.42
C ILE A 200 19.31 6.57 -7.34
N ILE A 201 18.26 6.56 -6.53
CA ILE A 201 18.19 7.37 -5.31
C ILE A 201 19.22 6.75 -4.36
N SER A 202 20.51 7.04 -4.57
CA SER A 202 21.57 6.71 -3.65
C SER A 202 21.53 7.73 -2.52
N ARG A 203 21.41 7.22 -1.29
CA ARG A 203 21.46 8.05 -0.07
C ARG A 203 22.84 8.72 0.04
N PRO A 204 22.94 9.94 0.59
CA PRO A 204 24.18 10.38 1.19
C PRO A 204 24.51 9.43 2.34
N THR A 205 25.73 8.91 2.35
CA THR A 205 26.32 8.12 3.44
C THR A 205 26.37 8.89 4.74
#